data_AF-A0A2M7L1S2-F1
#
_entry.id   AF-A0A2M7L1S2-F1
#
_cell.length_a   1.000
_cell.length_b   1.000
_cell.length_c   1.000
_cell.angle_alpha   90.00
_cell.angle_beta   90.00
_cell.angle_gamma   90.00
#
_symmetry.space_group_name_H-M   'P 1'
#
loop_
_entity.id
_entity.type
_entity.pdbx_description
1 polymer ?
#
loop_
_entity_poly.entity_id
_entity_poly.type
_entity_poly.pdbx_seq_one_letter_code
_entity_poly.pdbx_strand_id
1 'polypeptide(L)'
;MPTDEKQPNEMWVPATRVSVTDPDDHPYKVEFLRYEPDSPVTGPLRDLPHVCFTTDDYEREIEGKEVILGPFRPDDTRWVVFVMQDGIAVEYMQYDA
;
A
#
# COMPACT_ATOMS: atom_id res chain seq x y z
N MET A 1 6.74 3.81 2.51
CA MET A 1 7.25 5.12 2.98
C MET A 1 6.85 6.22 2.00
N PRO A 2 5.92 7.11 2.36
CA PRO A 2 5.63 8.29 1.54
C PRO A 2 6.88 9.13 1.28
N THR A 3 7.03 9.66 0.07
CA THR A 3 8.14 10.53 -0.32
C THR A 3 7.73 11.48 -1.45
N ASP A 4 8.37 12.64 -1.51
CA ASP A 4 8.30 13.55 -2.66
C ASP A 4 9.49 13.36 -3.61
N GLU A 5 10.52 12.62 -3.18
CA GLU A 5 11.73 12.36 -3.96
C GLU A 5 11.52 11.19 -4.92
N LYS A 6 11.77 11.43 -6.21
CA LYS A 6 11.75 10.38 -7.22
C LYS A 6 12.85 9.35 -6.96
N GLN A 7 12.45 8.09 -6.81
CA GLN A 7 13.32 6.94 -6.64
C GLN A 7 13.70 6.30 -8.00
N PRO A 8 14.82 5.58 -8.08
CA PRO A 8 15.11 4.73 -9.24
C PRO A 8 14.11 3.56 -9.32
N ASN A 9 13.81 3.11 -10.55
CA ASN A 9 12.98 1.94 -10.82
C ASN A 9 11.55 1.95 -10.24
N GLU A 10 10.98 3.15 -10.03
CA GLU A 10 9.58 3.24 -9.61
C GLU A 10 8.62 2.62 -10.66
N MET A 11 7.62 1.91 -10.17
CA MET A 11 6.51 1.31 -10.90
C MET A 11 5.24 2.13 -10.69
N TRP A 12 4.47 2.34 -11.75
CA TRP A 12 3.24 3.13 -11.67
C TRP A 12 2.04 2.27 -11.28
N VAL A 13 1.27 2.71 -10.28
CA VAL A 13 0.00 2.09 -9.88
C VAL A 13 -1.16 3.01 -10.30
N PRO A 14 -1.89 2.69 -11.39
CA PRO A 14 -2.93 3.57 -11.93
C PRO A 14 -4.10 3.82 -10.97
N ALA A 15 -4.48 2.82 -10.19
CA ALA A 15 -5.65 2.88 -9.30
C ALA A 15 -5.53 4.00 -8.25
N THR A 16 -4.32 4.21 -7.75
CA THR A 16 -4.01 5.14 -6.66
C THR A 16 -3.15 6.31 -7.11
N ARG A 17 -2.76 6.36 -8.39
CA ARG A 17 -1.91 7.40 -8.99
C ARG A 17 -0.64 7.64 -8.16
N VAL A 18 0.07 6.57 -7.86
CA VAL A 18 1.29 6.56 -7.06
C VAL A 18 2.37 5.82 -7.81
N SER A 19 3.60 6.32 -7.72
CA SER A 19 4.80 5.61 -8.17
C SER A 19 5.42 4.91 -6.96
N VAL A 20 5.66 3.60 -7.06
CA VAL A 20 6.15 2.76 -5.94
C VAL A 20 7.46 2.05 -6.28
N THR A 21 8.31 1.74 -5.31
CA THR A 21 9.52 0.92 -5.52
C THR A 21 9.32 -0.50 -5.06
N ASP A 22 10.00 -1.47 -5.66
CA ASP A 22 9.97 -2.84 -5.16
C ASP A 22 10.65 -2.94 -3.78
N PRO A 23 9.96 -3.40 -2.71
CA PRO A 23 10.59 -3.60 -1.41
C PRO A 23 11.71 -4.66 -1.45
N ASP A 24 11.69 -5.61 -2.40
CA ASP A 24 12.74 -6.63 -2.51
C ASP A 24 14.10 -6.06 -2.96
N ASP A 25 14.09 -4.92 -3.66
CA ASP A 25 15.30 -4.21 -4.09
C ASP A 25 15.94 -3.37 -2.97
N HIS A 26 15.28 -3.21 -1.82
CA HIS A 26 15.77 -2.40 -0.70
C HIS A 26 16.32 -3.29 0.44
N PRO A 27 17.51 -2.98 1.02
CA PRO A 27 18.14 -3.81 2.06
C PRO A 27 17.30 -3.96 3.34
N TYR A 28 16.34 -3.06 3.54
CA TYR A 28 15.43 -3.04 4.69
C TYR A 28 13.96 -3.30 4.34
N LYS A 29 13.67 -3.81 3.12
CA LYS A 29 12.29 -4.06 2.65
C LYS A 29 11.39 -2.81 2.67
N VAL A 30 11.97 -1.67 2.30
CA VAL A 30 11.22 -0.41 2.22
C VAL A 30 10.74 -0.22 0.79
N GLU A 31 9.43 -0.11 0.64
CA GLU A 31 8.80 0.49 -0.54
C GLU A 31 8.65 1.99 -0.32
N PHE A 32 9.07 2.80 -1.28
CA PHE A 32 8.78 4.24 -1.33
C PHE A 32 7.53 4.50 -2.15
N LEU A 33 6.70 5.45 -1.73
CA LEU A 33 5.44 5.79 -2.37
C LEU A 33 5.43 7.28 -2.70
N ARG A 34 5.52 7.62 -3.99
CA ARG A 34 5.48 8.99 -4.48
C ARG A 34 4.14 9.27 -5.14
N TYR A 35 3.26 9.92 -4.40
CA TYR A 35 1.91 10.25 -4.85
C TYR A 35 1.92 11.44 -5.80
N GLU A 36 1.13 11.36 -6.87
CA GLU A 36 0.86 12.56 -7.66
C GLU A 36 0.02 13.58 -6.85
N PRO A 37 0.12 14.89 -7.16
CA PRO A 37 -0.68 15.91 -6.49
C PRO A 37 -2.19 15.67 -6.57
N ASP A 38 -2.65 15.02 -7.64
CA ASP A 38 -4.05 14.68 -7.90
C ASP A 38 -4.38 13.21 -7.59
N SER A 39 -3.53 12.51 -6.82
CA SER A 39 -3.84 11.16 -6.35
C SER A 39 -5.13 11.16 -5.51
N PRO A 40 -6.02 10.17 -5.70
CA PRO A 40 -7.23 10.05 -4.90
C PRO A 40 -6.97 9.58 -3.45
N VAL A 41 -5.74 9.14 -3.15
CA VAL A 41 -5.37 8.68 -1.81
C VAL A 41 -5.18 9.90 -0.90
N THR A 42 -5.87 9.89 0.23
CA THR A 42 -5.89 11.00 1.21
C THR A 42 -5.74 10.48 2.64
N GLY A 43 -5.51 11.39 3.58
CA GLY A 43 -5.47 11.08 5.00
C GLY A 43 -4.24 10.25 5.40
N PRO A 44 -4.33 9.47 6.50
CA PRO A 44 -3.20 8.75 7.09
C PRO A 44 -2.40 7.88 6.11
N LEU A 45 -3.07 7.27 5.14
CA LEU A 45 -2.39 6.43 4.16
C LEU A 45 -1.44 7.22 3.24
N ARG A 46 -1.78 8.47 2.93
CA ARG A 46 -0.91 9.36 2.15
C ARG A 46 0.22 9.93 3.01
N ASP A 47 -0.11 10.31 4.24
CA ASP A 47 0.75 11.15 5.07
C ASP A 47 1.68 10.37 6.00
N LEU A 48 1.36 9.11 6.31
CA LEU A 48 2.11 8.26 7.24
C LEU A 48 2.67 7.01 6.55
N PRO A 49 3.78 6.46 7.07
CA PRO A 49 4.18 5.09 6.76
C PRO A 49 3.07 4.09 7.14
N HIS A 50 3.00 3.00 6.37
CA HIS A 50 2.24 1.82 6.74
C HIS A 50 3.17 0.61 6.84
N VAL A 51 2.72 -0.40 7.59
CA VAL A 51 3.37 -1.71 7.66
C VAL A 51 2.59 -2.68 6.80
N CYS A 52 3.29 -3.41 5.94
CA CYS A 52 2.67 -4.35 5.02
C CYS A 52 2.88 -5.81 5.47
N PHE A 53 1.81 -6.60 5.42
CA PHE A 53 1.83 -8.02 5.69
C PHE A 53 1.24 -8.79 4.53
N THR A 54 1.85 -9.93 4.20
CA THR A 54 1.22 -10.92 3.32
C THR A 54 0.25 -11.80 4.13
N THR A 55 -0.93 -12.08 3.60
CA THR A 55 -1.96 -12.91 4.22
C THR A 55 -2.56 -13.91 3.22
N ASP A 56 -3.14 -14.99 3.73
CA ASP A 56 -3.90 -15.98 2.97
C ASP A 56 -5.37 -15.56 2.75
N ASP A 57 -5.88 -14.65 3.58
CA ASP A 57 -7.26 -14.19 3.58
C ASP A 57 -7.34 -12.75 4.09
N TYR A 58 -7.40 -11.76 3.20
CA TYR A 58 -7.53 -10.36 3.60
C TYR A 58 -8.90 -10.05 4.21
N GLU A 59 -9.96 -10.79 3.87
CA GLU A 59 -11.31 -10.54 4.40
C GLU A 59 -11.35 -10.83 5.89
N ARG A 60 -10.70 -11.92 6.31
CA ARG A 60 -10.46 -12.23 7.73
C ARG A 60 -9.67 -11.13 8.42
N GLU A 61 -8.61 -10.63 7.79
CA GLU A 61 -7.74 -9.63 8.43
C GLU A 61 -8.41 -8.27 8.61
N ILE A 62 -9.43 -7.92 7.81
CA ILE A 62 -10.13 -6.63 7.92
C ILE A 62 -11.44 -6.69 8.73
N GLU A 63 -11.83 -7.86 9.22
CA GLU A 63 -13.10 -8.02 9.97
C GLU A 63 -13.14 -7.12 11.20
N GLY A 64 -14.16 -6.26 11.28
CA GLY A 64 -14.35 -5.32 12.39
C GLY A 64 -13.35 -4.16 12.44
N LYS A 65 -12.48 -4.00 11.44
CA LYS A 65 -11.49 -2.91 11.36
C LYS A 65 -11.99 -1.76 10.48
N GLU A 66 -11.41 -0.58 10.69
CA GLU A 66 -11.64 0.58 9.84
C GLU A 66 -10.80 0.45 8.56
N VAL A 67 -11.46 0.13 7.43
CA VAL A 67 -10.84 0.13 6.10
C VAL A 67 -10.70 1.57 5.61
N ILE A 68 -9.46 1.98 5.32
CA ILE A 68 -9.15 3.34 4.83
C ILE A 68 -8.90 3.39 3.32
N LEU A 69 -8.56 2.25 2.70
CA LEU A 69 -8.49 2.12 1.24
C LEU A 69 -8.64 0.65 0.83
N GLY A 70 -9.39 0.40 -0.24
CA GLY A 70 -9.56 -0.93 -0.84
C GLY A 70 -10.82 -1.68 -0.39
N PRO A 71 -10.89 -3.00 -0.64
CA PRO A 71 -9.89 -3.79 -1.36
C PRO A 71 -9.79 -3.38 -2.83
N PHE A 72 -8.59 -3.44 -3.41
CA PHE A 72 -8.37 -3.25 -4.85
C PHE A 72 -7.18 -4.07 -5.33
N ARG A 73 -7.00 -4.14 -6.65
CA ARG A 73 -5.87 -4.82 -7.27
C ARG A 73 -4.88 -3.79 -7.84
N PRO A 74 -3.65 -3.67 -7.31
CA PRO A 74 -2.64 -2.79 -7.89
C PRO A 74 -2.10 -3.32 -9.22
N ASP A 75 -2.15 -4.65 -9.39
CA ASP A 75 -1.74 -5.41 -10.57
C ASP A 75 -2.64 -6.64 -10.77
N ASP A 76 -2.30 -7.53 -11.70
CA ASP A 76 -3.07 -8.71 -12.03
C ASP A 76 -2.77 -9.92 -11.14
N THR A 77 -1.97 -9.80 -10.08
CA THR A 77 -1.49 -10.93 -9.26
C THR A 77 -1.96 -10.94 -7.81
N ARG A 78 -2.44 -9.81 -7.28
CA ARG A 78 -2.77 -9.71 -5.85
C ARG A 78 -3.92 -8.75 -5.52
N TRP A 79 -4.50 -8.96 -4.35
CA TRP A 79 -5.40 -8.03 -3.67
C TRP A 79 -4.66 -7.26 -2.58
N VAL A 80 -5.05 -6.00 -2.40
CA VAL A 80 -4.52 -5.11 -1.37
C VAL A 80 -5.66 -4.39 -0.67
N VAL A 81 -5.56 -4.29 0.66
CA VAL A 81 -6.45 -3.49 1.50
C VAL A 81 -5.65 -2.82 2.61
N PHE A 82 -6.03 -1.59 2.94
CA PHE A 82 -5.43 -0.80 3.99
C PHE A 82 -6.43 -0.54 5.10
N VAL A 83 -5.99 -0.70 6.35
CA VAL A 83 -6.78 -0.45 7.55
C VAL A 83 -6.03 0.46 8.53
N MET A 84 -6.77 1.10 9.44
CA MET A 84 -6.18 1.65 10.67
C MET A 84 -6.26 0.61 11.78
N GLN A 85 -5.12 0.34 12.42
CA GLN A 85 -5.03 -0.56 13.56
C GLN A 85 -3.99 -0.03 14.55
N ASP A 86 -4.35 0.07 15.83
CA ASP A 86 -3.45 0.52 16.90
C ASP A 86 -2.77 1.88 16.62
N GLY A 87 -3.47 2.77 15.89
CA GLY A 87 -2.96 4.08 15.48
C GLY A 87 -1.99 4.05 14.31
N ILE A 88 -1.83 2.91 13.63
CA ILE A 88 -0.90 2.69 12.52
C ILE A 88 -1.71 2.28 11.29
N ALA A 89 -1.29 2.75 10.11
CA ALA A 89 -1.82 2.24 8.85
C ALA A 89 -1.19 0.86 8.56
N VAL A 90 -2.03 -0.13 8.29
CA VAL A 90 -1.60 -1.50 7.98
C VAL A 90 -2.11 -1.88 6.60
N GLU A 91 -1.23 -2.44 5.78
CA GLU A 91 -1.56 -3.02 4.49
C GLU A 91 -1.59 -4.55 4.61
N TYR A 92 -2.63 -5.17 4.06
CA TYR A 92 -2.69 -6.60 3.83
C TYR A 92 -2.65 -6.91 2.34
N MET A 93 -1.66 -7.69 1.93
CA MET A 93 -1.51 -8.21 0.58
C MET A 93 -1.88 -9.69 0.54
N GLN A 94 -2.82 -10.07 -0.32
CA GLN A 94 -3.14 -11.46 -0.62
C GLN A 94 -2.83 -11.74 -2.09
N TYR A 95 -1.85 -12.60 -2.33
CA TYR A 95 -1.56 -13.08 -3.68
C TYR A 95 -2.62 -14.08 -4.12
N ASP A 96 -2.87 -14.13 -5.43
CA ASP A 96 -3.68 -15.19 -6.00
C ASP A 96 -3.03 -16.58 -5.75
N ALA A 97 -3.86 -17.62 -5.68
CA ALA A 97 -3.44 -19.00 -5.42
C ALA A 97 -2.76 -19.67 -6.63
#